data_AF-A0A0E2HHA5-F1
#
_entry.id   AF-A0A0E2HHA5-F1
#
_cell.length_a   1.000
_cell.length_b   1.000
_cell.length_c   1.000
_cell.angle_alpha   90.00
_cell.angle_beta   90.00
_cell.angle_gamma   90.00
#
_symmetry.space_group_name_H-M   'P 1'
#
loop_
_entity.id
_entity.type
_entity.pdbx_description
1 polymer ?
#
loop_
_entity_poly.entity_id
_entity_poly.type
_entity_poly.pdbx_seq_one_letter_code
_entity_poly.pdbx_strand_id
1 'polypeptide(L)'
;MNIFGFEIKSKEEREQEEREYLHRIFPGGTAQKASVEQQLREKLPKEDKKAVMLYYILVKDAMTAGNGMSFEEAVGRVSKKQRILKLTPVMLEKVREVMEDNQ
;
A
#
# COMPACT_ATOMS: atom_id res chain seq x y z
N MET A 1 3.33 2.03 -26.58
CA MET A 1 3.19 2.24 -28.05
C MET A 1 2.34 3.49 -28.30
N ASN A 2 2.69 4.36 -29.26
CA ASN A 2 2.02 5.65 -29.44
C ASN A 2 1.03 5.59 -30.61
N ILE A 3 -0.26 5.81 -30.34
CA ILE A 3 -1.30 5.88 -31.39
C ILE A 3 -2.05 7.19 -31.19
N PHE A 4 -2.00 8.08 -32.20
CA PHE A 4 -2.66 9.40 -32.19
C PHE A 4 -2.35 10.29 -30.96
N GLY A 5 -1.11 10.30 -30.48
CA GLY A 5 -0.71 11.13 -29.33
C GLY A 5 -1.20 10.61 -27.97
N PHE A 6 -1.87 9.46 -27.95
CA PHE A 6 -2.15 8.71 -26.74
C PHE A 6 -1.07 7.65 -26.55
N GLU A 7 -0.38 7.74 -25.42
CA GLU A 7 0.58 6.74 -24.99
C GLU A 7 -0.20 5.52 -24.47
N ILE A 8 -0.40 4.51 -25.33
CA ILE A 8 -1.10 3.28 -24.98
C ILE A 8 -0.06 2.26 -24.53
N LYS A 9 -0.07 1.96 -23.23
CA LYS A 9 0.77 0.90 -22.66
C LYS A 9 0.33 -0.46 -23.19
N SER A 10 1.28 -1.26 -23.65
CA SER A 10 1.04 -2.65 -24.05
C SER A 10 0.55 -3.47 -22.86
N LYS A 11 0.00 -4.66 -23.12
CA LYS A 11 -0.40 -5.58 -22.04
C LYS A 11 0.82 -5.97 -21.19
N GLU A 12 1.95 -6.25 -21.83
CA GLU A 12 3.20 -6.62 -21.17
C GLU A 12 3.77 -5.47 -20.34
N GLU A 13 3.76 -4.23 -20.86
CA GLU A 13 4.19 -3.04 -20.11
C GLU A 13 3.37 -2.86 -18.83
N ARG A 14 2.04 -3.07 -18.91
CA ARG A 14 1.15 -2.99 -17.74
C ARG A 14 1.39 -4.10 -16.72
N GLU A 15 1.58 -5.34 -17.19
CA GLU A 15 1.89 -6.47 -16.30
C GLU A 15 3.24 -6.30 -15.61
N GLN A 16 4.23 -5.76 -16.32
CA GLN A 16 5.55 -5.46 -15.75
C GLN A 16 5.45 -4.39 -14.67
N GLU A 17 4.74 -3.29 -14.94
CA GLU A 17 4.50 -2.23 -13.95
C GLU A 17 3.75 -2.74 -12.72
N GLU A 18 2.76 -3.62 -12.90
CA GLU A 18 2.03 -4.25 -11.79
C GLU A 18 2.97 -5.12 -10.94
N ARG A 19 3.85 -5.90 -11.58
CA ARG A 19 4.85 -6.72 -10.86
C ARG A 19 5.84 -5.86 -10.10
N GLU A 20 6.37 -4.82 -10.71
CA GLU A 20 7.31 -3.89 -10.09
C GLU A 20 6.66 -3.16 -8.91
N TYR A 21 5.41 -2.71 -9.09
CA TYR A 21 4.61 -2.11 -8.03
C TYR A 21 4.43 -3.08 -6.87
N LEU A 22 3.95 -4.30 -7.14
CA LEU A 22 3.72 -5.30 -6.10
C LEU A 22 5.02 -5.68 -5.39
N HIS A 23 6.12 -5.84 -6.12
CA HIS A 23 7.43 -6.14 -5.53
C HIS A 23 7.95 -5.00 -4.64
N ARG A 24 7.67 -3.74 -5.00
CA ARG A 24 8.02 -2.59 -4.16
C ARG A 24 7.24 -2.57 -2.85
N ILE A 25 5.96 -2.93 -2.87
CA ILE A 25 5.11 -2.96 -1.67
C ILE A 25 5.37 -4.21 -0.83
N PHE A 26 5.55 -5.36 -1.49
CA PHE A 26 5.74 -6.67 -0.90
C PHE A 26 7.00 -7.35 -1.51
N PRO A 27 8.22 -6.99 -1.07
CA PRO A 27 9.45 -7.61 -1.57
C PRO A 27 9.51 -9.13 -1.31
N GLY A 28 8.86 -9.61 -0.25
CA GLY A 28 8.66 -11.03 0.03
C GLY A 28 7.53 -11.69 -0.78
N GLY A 29 6.98 -10.99 -1.77
CA GLY A 29 5.99 -11.49 -2.70
C GLY A 29 4.63 -11.84 -2.07
N THR A 30 3.94 -12.81 -2.66
CA THR A 30 2.57 -13.20 -2.27
C THR A 30 2.48 -13.76 -0.86
N ALA A 31 3.53 -14.42 -0.36
CA ALA A 31 3.58 -14.92 1.01
C ALA A 31 3.58 -13.78 2.03
N GLN A 32 4.40 -12.75 1.81
CA GLN A 32 4.40 -11.55 2.65
C GLN A 32 3.05 -10.82 2.57
N LYS A 33 2.48 -10.67 1.38
CA LYS A 33 1.15 -10.07 1.21
C LYS A 33 0.08 -10.81 2.03
N ALA A 34 0.08 -12.14 2.00
CA ALA A 34 -0.85 -12.95 2.79
C ALA A 34 -0.61 -12.82 4.30
N SER A 35 0.64 -12.76 4.74
CA SER A 35 1.02 -12.48 6.13
C SER A 35 0.48 -11.13 6.61
N VAL A 36 0.70 -10.07 5.83
CA VAL A 36 0.18 -8.72 6.11
C VAL A 36 -1.35 -8.74 6.22
N GLU A 37 -2.05 -9.37 5.27
CA GLU A 37 -3.52 -9.45 5.30
C GLU A 37 -4.03 -10.17 6.57
N GLN A 38 -3.36 -11.26 6.98
CA GLN A 38 -3.71 -12.00 8.19
C GLN A 38 -3.45 -11.16 9.45
N GLN A 39 -2.30 -10.51 9.57
CA GLN A 39 -1.96 -9.69 10.73
C GLN A 39 -2.90 -8.48 10.88
N LEU A 40 -3.23 -7.80 9.78
CA LEU A 40 -4.19 -6.69 9.79
C LEU A 40 -5.58 -7.17 10.25
N ARG A 41 -6.02 -8.35 9.79
CA ARG A 41 -7.29 -8.95 10.21
C ARG A 41 -7.31 -9.29 11.70
N GLU A 42 -6.20 -9.77 12.26
CA GLU A 42 -6.10 -10.13 13.68
C GLU A 42 -6.05 -8.89 14.58
N LYS A 43 -5.28 -7.87 14.20
CA LYS A 43 -5.11 -6.64 15.01
C LYS A 43 -6.30 -5.69 14.88
N LEU A 44 -7.01 -5.68 13.75
CA LEU A 44 -8.14 -4.80 13.47
C LEU A 44 -9.40 -5.59 13.04
N PRO A 45 -9.93 -6.49 13.89
CA PRO A 45 -10.97 -7.44 13.49
C PRO A 45 -12.33 -6.81 13.21
N LYS A 46 -12.54 -5.56 13.65
CA LYS A 46 -13.80 -4.80 13.48
C LYS A 46 -13.80 -3.91 12.23
N GLU A 47 -12.64 -3.75 11.60
CA GLU A 47 -12.47 -2.86 10.45
C GLU A 47 -12.70 -3.61 9.13
N ASP A 48 -13.04 -2.87 8.07
CA ASP A 48 -13.16 -3.46 6.74
C ASP A 48 -11.77 -3.89 6.23
N LYS A 49 -11.61 -5.19 5.99
CA LYS A 49 -10.33 -5.79 5.59
C LYS A 49 -9.76 -5.18 4.32
N LYS A 50 -10.61 -4.89 3.33
CA LYS A 50 -10.17 -4.32 2.05
C LYS A 50 -9.72 -2.87 2.24
N ALA A 51 -10.44 -2.10 3.05
CA ALA A 51 -10.09 -0.73 3.38
C ALA A 51 -8.75 -0.64 4.12
N VAL A 52 -8.54 -1.51 5.12
CA VAL A 52 -7.29 -1.55 5.89
C VAL A 52 -6.12 -2.02 5.01
N MET A 53 -6.32 -3.03 4.17
CA MET A 53 -5.29 -3.49 3.24
C MET A 53 -4.93 -2.43 2.20
N LEU A 54 -5.94 -1.75 1.63
CA LEU A 54 -5.72 -0.61 0.73
C LEU A 54 -4.93 0.49 1.43
N TYR A 55 -5.26 0.80 2.68
CA TYR A 55 -4.55 1.79 3.45
C TYR A 55 -3.08 1.43 3.69
N TYR A 56 -2.81 0.18 4.09
CA TYR A 56 -1.44 -0.34 4.22
C TYR A 56 -0.65 -0.14 2.92
N ILE A 57 -1.23 -0.53 1.78
CA ILE A 57 -0.60 -0.41 0.46
C ILE A 57 -0.29 1.06 0.14
N LEU A 58 -1.23 1.98 0.36
CA LEU A 58 -1.05 3.40 0.06
C LEU A 58 0.04 4.04 0.92
N VAL A 59 0.15 3.66 2.19
CA VAL A 59 1.20 4.16 3.08
C VAL A 59 2.55 3.56 2.69
N LYS A 60 2.64 2.24 2.46
CA LYS A 60 3.88 1.57 2.04
C LYS A 60 4.35 2.10 0.68
N ASP A 61 3.44 2.40 -0.24
CA ASP A 61 3.75 3.02 -1.54
C ASP A 61 4.36 4.41 -1.35
N ALA A 62 3.76 5.25 -0.50
CA ALA A 62 4.30 6.57 -0.20
C ALA A 62 5.67 6.51 0.48
N MET A 63 5.91 5.50 1.33
CA MET A 63 7.20 5.28 1.99
C MET A 63 8.29 4.77 1.02
N THR A 64 7.90 4.04 -0.03
CA THR A 64 8.84 3.38 -0.96
C THR A 64 9.00 4.13 -2.29
N ALA A 65 8.14 5.10 -2.59
CA ALA A 65 8.22 5.90 -3.79
C ALA A 65 9.23 7.05 -3.66
N GLY A 66 10.16 7.17 -4.63
CA GLY A 66 11.09 8.30 -4.73
C GLY A 66 12.07 8.38 -3.55
N ASN A 67 12.17 9.55 -2.92
CA ASN A 67 13.16 9.84 -1.87
C ASN A 67 12.86 9.17 -0.52
N GLY A 68 11.82 8.33 -0.45
CA GLY A 68 11.33 7.73 0.78
C GLY A 68 10.64 8.75 1.68
N MET A 69 9.53 8.34 2.31
CA MET A 69 8.85 9.12 3.35
C MET A 69 8.93 8.36 4.66
N SER A 70 9.01 9.08 5.78
CA SER A 70 8.70 8.49 7.08
C SER A 70 7.24 8.01 7.11
N PHE A 71 6.92 7.13 8.06
CA PHE A 71 5.55 6.64 8.23
C PHE A 71 4.59 7.81 8.48
N GLU A 72 4.94 8.75 9.33
CA GLU A 72 4.14 9.92 9.68
C GLU A 72 3.87 10.83 8.46
N GLU A 73 4.88 11.06 7.62
CA GLU A 73 4.74 11.82 6.38
C GLU A 73 3.84 11.11 5.37
N ALA A 74 4.02 9.79 5.23
CA ALA A 74 3.20 8.95 4.36
C ALA A 74 1.72 8.95 4.80
N VAL A 75 1.46 8.76 6.10
CA VAL A 75 0.11 8.85 6.70
C VAL A 75 -0.51 10.22 6.44
N GLY A 76 0.24 11.31 6.64
CA GLY A 76 -0.21 12.67 6.40
C GLY A 76 -0.56 12.91 4.93
N ARG A 77 0.24 12.38 3.99
CA ARG A 77 -0.01 12.46 2.54
C ARG A 77 -1.24 11.65 2.12
N VAL A 78 -1.36 10.42 2.60
CA VAL A 78 -2.49 9.52 2.29
C VAL A 78 -3.79 10.11 2.83
N SER A 79 -3.80 10.58 4.07
CA SER A 79 -4.99 11.17 4.72
C SER A 79 -5.49 12.42 4.01
N LYS A 80 -4.59 13.28 3.48
CA LYS A 80 -4.97 14.46 2.70
C LYS A 80 -5.64 14.10 1.37
N LYS A 81 -5.18 13.03 0.71
CA LYS A 81 -5.70 12.58 -0.59
C LYS A 81 -6.95 11.69 -0.47
N GLN A 82 -7.03 10.87 0.58
CA GLN A 82 -8.06 9.88 0.80
C GLN A 82 -8.97 10.33 1.95
N ARG A 83 -9.87 11.28 1.70
CA ARG A 83 -10.84 11.79 2.69
C ARG A 83 -11.85 10.73 3.20
N ILE A 84 -11.78 9.51 2.69
CA ILE A 84 -12.77 8.44 2.88
C ILE A 84 -12.43 7.56 4.09
N LEU A 85 -11.14 7.37 4.42
CA LEU A 85 -10.74 6.58 5.59
C LEU A 85 -10.58 7.48 6.81
N LYS A 86 -11.50 7.36 7.78
CA LYS A 86 -11.31 7.92 9.12
C LYS A 86 -10.40 7.00 9.92
N LEU A 87 -9.12 7.34 9.96
CA LEU A 87 -8.14 6.57 10.71
C LEU A 87 -8.18 6.99 12.18
N THR A 88 -8.48 6.04 13.05
CA THR A 88 -8.32 6.26 14.49
C THR A 88 -6.84 6.12 14.86
N PRO A 89 -6.37 6.73 15.96
CA PRO A 89 -5.01 6.53 16.45
C PRO A 89 -4.65 5.06 16.65
N VAL A 90 -5.61 4.25 17.12
CA VAL A 90 -5.43 2.80 17.31
C VAL A 90 -5.19 2.09 15.97
N MET A 91 -5.93 2.44 14.92
CA MET A 91 -5.71 1.87 13.59
C MET A 91 -4.30 2.20 13.06
N LEU A 92 -3.85 3.44 13.25
CA LEU A 92 -2.51 3.88 12.82
C LEU A 92 -1.41 3.09 13.52
N GLU A 93 -1.53 2.92 14.84
CA GLU A 93 -0.59 2.13 15.63
C GLU A 93 -0.51 0.68 15.13
N LYS A 94 -1.65 0.01 14.92
CA LYS A 94 -1.64 -1.38 14.45
C LYS A 94 -1.17 -1.54 13.01
N VAL A 95 -1.46 -0.59 12.13
CA VAL A 95 -0.90 -0.59 10.77
C VAL A 95 0.62 -0.40 10.80
N ARG A 96 1.13 0.47 11.68
CA ARG A 96 2.57 0.68 11.87
C ARG A 96 3.26 -0.60 12.33
N GLU A 97 2.72 -1.26 13.36
CA GLU A 97 3.26 -2.54 13.85
C GLU A 97 3.38 -3.57 12.71
N VAL A 98 2.31 -3.75 11.91
CA VAL A 98 2.36 -4.69 10.77
C VAL A 98 3.41 -4.29 9.74
N MET A 99 3.62 -2.99 9.50
CA MET A 99 4.67 -2.55 8.57
C MET A 99 6.08 -2.83 9.10
N GLU A 100 6.30 -2.65 10.39
CA GLU A 100 7.57 -2.93 11.05
C GLU A 100 7.86 -4.45 11.07
N ASP A 101 6.84 -5.28 11.29
CA ASP A 101 6.93 -6.75 11.25
C ASP A 101 7.16 -7.31 9.83
N ASN A 102 6.91 -6.51 8.78
CA ASN A 102 6.98 -6.91 7.38
C ASN A 102 7.87 -5.95 6.55
N GLN A 103 8.97 -5.46 7.11
CA GLN A 103 9.97 -4.68 6.35
C GLN A 103 10.73 -5.54 5.34
#